data_AF-A0A165Z7N1-F1
#
_entry.id   AF-A0A165Z7N1-F1
#
_cell.length_a   1.000
_cell.length_b   1.000
_cell.length_c   1.000
_cell.angle_alpha   90.00
_cell.angle_beta   90.00
_cell.angle_gamma   90.00
#
_symmetry.space_group_name_H-M   'P 1'
#
loop_
_entity.id
_entity.type
_entity.pdbx_description
1 polymer ?
#
loop_
_entity_poly.entity_id
_entity_poly.type
_entity_poly.pdbx_seq_one_letter_code
_entity_poly.pdbx_strand_id
1 'polypeptide(L)'
;IGIYNAYSLNWLHRDISSGNVLFRLSPESRNDKQVDVNACLEKLKVTKGINVDLLRRHLHQCKCVIIDGDAAVRMDKREFATLKSGTMEFMSIRGLRAWAVSGGNYHCILDDMEAVSWLL
;
A
#
# COMPACT_ATOMS: atom_id res chain seq x y z
N ILE A 1 6.08 -2.65 1.85
CA ILE A 1 6.76 -2.65 0.52
C ILE A 1 5.77 -2.81 -0.62
N GLY A 2 4.89 -3.82 -0.62
CA GLY A 2 3.89 -4.01 -1.69
C GLY A 2 3.06 -2.75 -1.98
N ILE A 3 2.55 -2.08 -0.94
CA ILE A 3 1.78 -0.83 -1.10
C ILE A 3 2.63 0.32 -1.64
N TYR A 4 3.90 0.43 -1.22
CA TYR A 4 4.80 1.44 -1.79
C TYR A 4 5.02 1.20 -3.30
N ASN A 5 5.04 -0.05 -3.75
CA ASN A 5 5.09 -0.36 -5.18
C ASN A 5 3.82 0.10 -5.91
N ALA A 6 2.64 -0.03 -5.30
CA ALA A 6 1.41 0.51 -5.88
C ALA A 6 1.49 2.04 -6.01
N TYR A 7 1.93 2.73 -4.96
CA TYR A 7 2.11 4.19 -4.98
C TYR A 7 3.14 4.65 -6.01
N SER A 8 4.25 3.91 -6.14
CA SER A 8 5.27 4.24 -7.13
C SER A 8 4.74 4.10 -8.56
N LEU A 9 3.68 3.32 -8.77
CA LEU A 9 2.97 3.19 -10.03
C LEU A 9 1.71 4.06 -10.12
N ASN A 10 1.55 5.03 -9.21
CA ASN A 10 0.44 5.97 -9.15
C ASN A 10 -0.94 5.38 -8.75
N TRP A 11 -0.96 4.28 -8.00
CA TRP A 11 -2.18 3.59 -7.55
C TRP A 11 -2.40 3.70 -6.04
N LEU A 12 -3.65 3.87 -5.63
CA LEU A 12 -4.16 3.69 -4.26
C LEU A 12 -4.95 2.38 -4.20
N HIS A 13 -4.79 1.60 -3.14
CA HIS A 13 -5.46 0.30 -2.97
C HIS A 13 -6.87 0.45 -2.42
N ARG A 14 -7.03 1.25 -1.36
CA ARG A 14 -8.29 1.67 -0.73
C ARG A 14 -9.15 0.59 -0.06
N ASP A 15 -8.60 -0.61 0.11
CA ASP A 15 -9.25 -1.69 0.84
C ASP A 15 -8.21 -2.67 1.40
N ILE A 16 -7.23 -2.13 2.13
CA ILE A 16 -6.26 -2.94 2.84
C ILE A 16 -6.95 -3.42 4.12
N SER A 17 -7.08 -4.74 4.28
CA SER A 17 -7.70 -5.39 5.43
C SER A 17 -7.04 -6.73 5.69
N SER A 18 -7.29 -7.35 6.84
CA SER A 18 -6.77 -8.71 7.13
C SER A 18 -7.28 -9.75 6.13
N GLY A 19 -8.47 -9.54 5.53
CA GLY A 19 -9.02 -10.38 4.47
C GLY A 19 -8.27 -10.24 3.14
N ASN A 20 -7.63 -9.09 2.90
CA ASN A 20 -6.95 -8.76 1.64
C ASN A 20 -5.43 -8.92 1.72
N VAL A 21 -4.93 -9.62 2.74
CA VAL A 21 -3.52 -9.98 2.89
C VAL A 21 -3.36 -11.50 2.98
N LEU A 22 -2.79 -12.09 1.93
CA LEU A 22 -2.49 -13.52 1.91
C LEU A 22 -1.08 -13.77 2.41
N PHE A 23 -0.97 -14.45 3.55
CA PHE A 23 0.31 -14.94 4.07
C PHE A 23 0.71 -16.23 3.39
N ARG A 24 1.98 -16.31 2.99
CA ARG A 24 2.55 -17.54 2.44
C ARG A 24 3.02 -18.43 3.58
N LEU A 25 2.55 -19.68 3.60
CA LEU A 25 3.05 -20.72 4.52
C LEU A 25 4.56 -20.92 4.37
N SER A 26 5.07 -20.75 3.14
CA SER A 26 6.50 -20.73 2.84
C SER A 26 6.84 -19.41 2.14
N PRO A 27 7.49 -18.45 2.85
CA PRO A 27 7.91 -17.19 2.26
C PRO A 27 8.77 -17.40 1.03
N GLU A 28 8.51 -16.62 -0.02
CA GLU A 28 9.30 -16.66 -1.25
C GLU A 28 10.65 -15.98 -1.01
N SER A 29 11.73 -16.68 -1.34
CA SER A 29 13.08 -16.10 -1.35
C SER A 29 13.40 -15.53 -2.72
N ARG A 30 13.98 -14.32 -2.74
CA ARG A 30 14.39 -13.62 -3.96
C ARG A 30 15.89 -13.40 -3.95
N ASN A 31 16.51 -13.48 -5.12
CA ASN A 31 17.93 -13.19 -5.30
C ASN A 31 18.17 -11.68 -5.54
N ASP A 32 19.43 -11.27 -5.49
CA ASP A 32 19.84 -9.86 -5.69
C ASP A 32 19.30 -9.26 -6.99
N LYS A 33 19.31 -10.02 -8.10
CA LYS A 33 18.80 -9.52 -9.39
C LYS A 33 17.32 -9.19 -9.30
N GLN A 34 16.52 -10.03 -8.65
CA GLN A 34 15.07 -9.80 -8.45
C GLN A 34 14.81 -8.62 -7.49
N VAL A 35 15.69 -8.39 -6.52
CA VAL A 35 15.59 -7.27 -5.58
C VAL A 35 15.99 -5.95 -6.24
N ASP A 36 17.08 -5.93 -7.00
CA ASP A 36 17.65 -4.72 -7.60
C ASP A 36 16.76 -4.07 -8.66
N VAL A 37 16.00 -4.88 -9.40
CA VAL A 37 15.03 -4.41 -10.41
C VAL A 37 13.72 -3.90 -9.82
N ASN A 38 13.60 -3.88 -8.49
CA ASN A 38 12.37 -3.42 -7.85
C ASN A 38 12.22 -1.89 -8.00
N ALA A 39 11.13 -1.45 -8.62
CA ALA A 39 10.82 -0.04 -8.89
C ALA A 39 10.87 0.86 -7.63
N CYS A 40 10.63 0.29 -6.44
CA CYS A 40 10.77 1.01 -5.18
C CYS A 40 12.21 1.46 -4.92
N LEU A 41 13.17 0.56 -5.13
CA LEU A 41 14.59 0.84 -4.86
C LEU A 41 15.14 1.88 -5.85
N GLU A 42 14.74 1.84 -7.12
CA GLU A 42 15.17 2.82 -8.12
C GLU A 42 14.76 4.25 -7.71
N LYS A 43 13.50 4.45 -7.28
CA LYS A 43 13.02 5.77 -6.83
C LYS A 43 13.67 6.23 -5.53
N LEU A 44 13.96 5.31 -4.61
CA LEU A 44 14.54 5.64 -3.32
C LEU A 44 16.06 5.90 -3.38
N LYS A 45 16.79 5.25 -4.30
CA LYS A 45 18.24 5.49 -4.53
C LYS A 45 18.55 6.97 -4.83
N VAL A 46 17.61 7.69 -5.44
CA VAL A 46 17.76 9.11 -5.79
C VAL A 46 17.43 10.06 -4.63
N THR A 47 16.84 9.56 -3.53
CA THR A 47 16.38 10.38 -2.41
C THR A 47 17.42 10.42 -1.30
N LYS A 48 17.96 11.61 -1.00
CA LYS A 48 18.94 11.80 0.08
C LYS A 48 18.34 11.44 1.44
N GLY A 49 19.12 10.72 2.26
CA GLY A 49 18.77 10.41 3.66
C GLY A 49 17.98 9.11 3.87
N ILE A 50 17.66 8.37 2.80
CA ILE A 50 16.96 7.07 2.92
C ILE A 50 17.98 5.92 2.90
N ASN A 51 18.02 5.15 3.99
CA ASN A 51 18.79 3.91 4.04
C ASN A 51 18.08 2.81 3.24
N VAL A 52 18.54 2.58 2.01
CA VAL A 52 18.00 1.56 1.11
C VAL A 52 18.40 0.13 1.49
N ASP A 53 19.44 -0.05 2.31
CA ASP A 53 19.94 -1.39 2.69
C ASP A 53 18.93 -2.12 3.58
N LEU A 54 18.24 -1.40 4.47
CA LEU A 54 17.15 -1.97 5.26
C LEU A 54 16.02 -2.50 4.34
N LEU A 55 15.58 -1.67 3.39
CA LEU A 55 14.56 -2.05 2.41
C LEU A 55 15.01 -3.23 1.54
N ARG A 56 16.27 -3.22 1.08
CA ARG A 56 16.87 -4.28 0.29
C ARG A 56 16.81 -5.62 1.04
N ARG A 57 17.16 -5.65 2.33
CA ARG A 57 17.07 -6.87 3.16
C ARG A 57 15.64 -7.41 3.24
N HIS A 58 14.65 -6.54 3.43
CA HIS A 58 13.24 -6.96 3.47
C HIS A 58 12.71 -7.43 2.11
N LEU A 59 13.25 -6.94 0.99
CA LEU A 59 12.84 -7.34 -0.35
C LEU A 59 13.25 -8.78 -0.71
N HIS A 60 14.27 -9.35 -0.05
CA HIS A 60 14.73 -10.72 -0.28
C HIS A 60 13.71 -11.79 0.16
N GLN A 61 12.74 -11.43 0.99
CA GLN A 61 11.70 -12.34 1.43
C GLN A 61 10.31 -11.76 1.21
N CYS A 62 9.46 -12.49 0.49
CA CYS A 62 8.03 -12.18 0.39
C CYS A 62 7.24 -13.08 1.33
N LYS A 63 6.83 -12.53 2.48
CA LYS A 63 6.01 -13.25 3.48
C LYS A 63 4.52 -13.24 3.17
N CYS A 64 4.06 -12.16 2.55
CA CYS A 64 2.66 -11.99 2.20
C CYS A 64 2.52 -11.21 0.89
N VAL A 65 1.33 -11.28 0.31
CA VAL A 65 0.90 -10.49 -0.84
C VAL A 65 -0.41 -9.77 -0.48
N ILE A 66 -0.56 -8.57 -1.00
CA ILE A 66 -1.80 -7.80 -0.89
C ILE A 66 -2.59 -8.08 -2.17
N ILE A 67 -3.86 -8.38 -2.00
CA ILE A 67 -4.79 -8.78 -3.07
C ILE A 67 -6.01 -7.87 -3.07
N ASP A 68 -6.94 -8.14 -3.97
CA ASP A 68 -8.23 -7.45 -4.08
C ASP A 68 -8.09 -5.96 -4.40
N GLY A 69 -7.59 -5.70 -5.62
CA GLY A 69 -7.42 -4.36 -6.17
C GLY A 69 -8.67 -3.79 -6.84
N ASP A 70 -9.86 -4.37 -6.63
CA ASP A 70 -11.08 -3.93 -7.34
C ASP A 70 -11.51 -2.52 -6.93
N ALA A 71 -11.20 -2.12 -5.68
CA ALA A 71 -11.39 -0.76 -5.18
C ALA A 71 -10.23 0.19 -5.56
N ALA A 72 -9.17 -0.31 -6.20
CA ALA A 72 -7.96 0.47 -6.45
C ALA A 72 -8.21 1.54 -7.51
N VAL A 73 -7.63 2.72 -7.28
CA VAL A 73 -7.77 3.86 -8.21
C VAL A 73 -6.44 4.52 -8.46
N ARG A 74 -6.28 5.12 -9.64
CA ARG A 74 -5.11 5.94 -9.91
C ARG A 74 -5.24 7.31 -9.24
N MET A 75 -4.14 7.81 -8.67
CA MET A 75 -4.11 9.10 -7.98
C MET A 75 -4.38 10.30 -8.89
N ASP A 76 -4.10 10.17 -10.20
CA ASP A 76 -4.42 11.20 -11.19
C ASP A 76 -5.88 11.20 -11.63
N LYS A 77 -6.66 10.15 -11.28
CA LYS A 77 -8.10 10.07 -11.50
C LYS A 77 -8.89 10.34 -10.22
N ARG A 78 -8.74 11.58 -9.73
CA ARG A 78 -9.17 12.02 -8.40
C ARG A 78 -10.67 11.87 -8.12
N GLU A 79 -11.50 11.90 -9.16
CA GLU A 79 -12.95 11.69 -9.10
C GLU A 79 -13.35 10.30 -8.58
N PHE A 80 -12.56 9.26 -8.84
CA PHE A 80 -12.86 7.93 -8.32
C PHE A 80 -12.41 7.78 -6.87
N ALA A 81 -11.37 8.51 -6.45
CA ALA A 81 -10.84 8.49 -5.08
C ALA A 81 -11.81 9.08 -4.03
N THR A 82 -12.93 9.68 -4.46
CA THR A 82 -14.00 10.16 -3.56
C THR A 82 -15.11 9.14 -3.33
N LEU A 83 -15.16 8.05 -4.10
CA LEU A 83 -16.13 6.98 -3.87
C LEU A 83 -15.84 6.33 -2.52
N LYS A 84 -16.87 5.89 -1.81
CA LYS A 84 -16.70 5.16 -0.55
C LYS A 84 -16.25 3.73 -0.86
N SER A 85 -15.16 3.29 -0.25
CA SER A 85 -14.67 1.90 -0.31
C SER A 85 -13.95 1.56 0.99
N GLY A 86 -13.64 0.28 1.17
CA GLY A 86 -12.79 -0.19 2.25
C GLY A 86 -13.56 -0.88 3.37
N THR A 87 -12.84 -1.74 4.08
CA THR A 87 -13.29 -2.42 5.30
C THR A 87 -13.25 -1.44 6.48
N MET A 88 -14.37 -1.28 7.19
CA MET A 88 -14.57 -0.20 8.18
C MET A 88 -13.52 -0.21 9.31
N GLU A 89 -13.16 -1.40 9.79
CA GLU A 89 -12.20 -1.63 10.86
C GLU A 89 -10.77 -1.21 10.49
N PHE A 90 -10.46 -1.15 9.19
CA PHE A 90 -9.15 -0.77 8.66
C PHE A 90 -9.15 0.62 8.02
N MET A 91 -10.29 1.33 8.05
CA MET A 91 -10.40 2.66 7.48
C MET A 91 -9.63 3.67 8.32
N SER A 92 -9.02 4.66 7.66
CA SER A 92 -8.35 5.75 8.36
C SER A 92 -9.32 6.56 9.22
N ILE A 93 -8.85 7.16 10.31
CA ILE A 93 -9.66 8.04 11.16
C ILE A 93 -10.30 9.16 10.34
N ARG A 94 -9.59 9.70 9.35
CA ARG A 94 -10.13 10.72 8.45
C ARG A 94 -11.24 10.14 7.56
N GLY A 95 -11.05 8.94 7.01
CA GLY A 95 -12.06 8.21 6.26
C GLY A 95 -13.31 7.97 7.08
N LEU A 96 -13.17 7.49 8.32
CA LEU A 96 -14.27 7.24 9.26
C LEU A 96 -15.03 8.53 9.59
N ARG A 97 -14.33 9.64 9.86
CA ARG A 97 -14.96 10.95 10.12
C ARG A 97 -15.77 11.43 8.91
N ALA A 98 -15.21 11.33 7.71
CA ALA A 98 -15.90 11.69 6.48
C ALA A 98 -17.12 10.80 6.22
N TRP A 99 -16.99 9.50 6.51
CA TRP A 99 -18.08 8.55 6.43
C TRP A 99 -19.25 8.93 7.34
N ALA A 100 -18.95 9.27 8.60
CA ALA A 100 -19.92 9.62 9.63
C ALA A 100 -20.77 10.85 9.27
N VAL A 101 -20.18 11.85 8.60
CA VAL A 101 -20.87 13.09 8.22
C VAL A 101 -21.39 13.08 6.78
N SER A 102 -21.37 11.92 6.11
CA SER A 102 -21.69 11.77 4.67
C SER A 102 -20.90 12.74 3.77
N GLY A 103 -19.72 13.17 4.20
CA GLY A 103 -18.83 14.03 3.43
C GLY A 103 -18.02 13.21 2.44
N GLY A 104 -17.67 13.82 1.30
CA GLY A 104 -16.63 13.29 0.42
C GLY A 104 -15.26 13.52 1.05
N ASN A 105 -14.46 12.46 1.20
CA ASN A 105 -13.03 12.61 1.47
C ASN A 105 -12.24 12.01 0.31
N TYR A 106 -11.13 12.66 -0.03
CA TYR A 106 -10.20 12.14 -1.02
C TYR A 106 -9.33 11.10 -0.33
N HIS A 107 -9.51 9.83 -0.68
CA HIS A 107 -8.57 8.80 -0.27
C HIS A 107 -7.18 9.16 -0.79
N CYS A 108 -6.17 9.05 0.05
CA CYS A 108 -4.79 9.31 -0.30
C CYS A 108 -3.85 8.25 0.28
N ILE A 109 -2.57 8.37 -0.05
CA ILE A 109 -1.50 7.47 0.40
C ILE A 109 -1.51 7.25 1.92
N LEU A 110 -1.83 8.29 2.70
CA LEU A 110 -1.85 8.18 4.16
C LEU A 110 -2.98 7.30 4.67
N ASP A 111 -4.12 7.22 3.97
CA ASP A 111 -5.24 6.40 4.40
C ASP A 111 -4.92 4.90 4.23
N ASP A 112 -4.31 4.52 3.11
CA ASP A 112 -3.80 3.16 2.89
C ASP A 112 -2.62 2.82 3.83
N MET A 113 -1.77 3.79 4.18
CA MET A 113 -0.71 3.58 5.19
C MET A 113 -1.27 3.36 6.59
N GLU A 114 -2.34 4.09 6.96
CA GLU A 114 -3.02 3.90 8.24
C GLU A 114 -3.67 2.52 8.31
N ALA A 115 -4.30 2.07 7.22
CA ALA A 115 -4.85 0.72 7.10
C ALA A 115 -3.80 -0.38 7.34
N VAL A 116 -2.55 -0.18 6.91
CA VAL A 116 -1.44 -1.09 7.22
C VAL A 116 -1.12 -1.11 8.70
N SER A 117 -1.15 0.04 9.37
CA SER A 117 -0.88 0.12 10.81
C SER A 117 -1.91 -0.68 11.61
N TRP A 118 -3.15 -0.75 11.13
CA TRP A 118 -4.21 -1.57 11.75
C TRP A 118 -4.04 -3.08 11.54
N LEU A 119 -3.15 -3.53 10.67
CA LEU A 119 -2.81 -4.96 10.50
C LEU A 119 -1.81 -5.48 11.54
N LEU A 120 -1.16 -4.59 12.30
CA LEU A 120 -0.10 -4.91 13.27
C LEU A 120 -0.69 -5.13 14.66
#